data_AF-A0A485KA63-F1
#
_entry.id   AF-A0A485KA63-F1
#
_cell.length_a   1.000
_cell.length_b   1.000
_cell.length_c   1.000
_cell.angle_alpha   90.00
_cell.angle_beta   90.00
_cell.angle_gamma   90.00
#
_symmetry.space_group_name_H-M   'P 1'
#
loop_
_entity.id
_entity.type
_entity.pdbx_description
1 polymer ?
#
loop_
_entity_poly.entity_id
_entity_poly.type
_entity_poly.pdbx_seq_one_letter_code
_entity_poly.pdbx_strand_id
1 'polypeptide(L)'
;MSGQSSGNPPSANVLLEKVLASNNALLLRLDRLEGALAKLTSEVAGPRLSIPASKSTSELKSMKRQIDDKVAHLPDAKKTRGTSVSLHEAWDKWFMSAPPMYASKGTVDRQTKAQSRAIVAFMRLFVNDNGYVLDPSQIDYRSTVMEVGLLLESRATAFLRTFGSTANVVGPALKALR
;
A
#
# COMPACT_ATOMS: atom_id res chain seq x y z
N MET A 1 -49.22 -27.82 16.36
CA MET A 1 -49.19 -27.24 17.72
C MET A 1 -47.75 -26.91 18.04
N SER A 2 -47.52 -25.65 18.42
CA SER A 2 -46.22 -25.02 18.57
C SER A 2 -45.48 -25.41 19.85
N GLY A 3 -44.15 -25.31 19.78
CA GLY A 3 -43.31 -24.82 20.88
C GLY A 3 -42.76 -25.87 21.84
N GLN A 4 -41.56 -25.76 22.41
CA GLN A 4 -40.48 -24.76 22.34
C GLN A 4 -39.23 -25.50 22.83
N SER A 5 -38.15 -25.49 22.04
CA SER A 5 -36.83 -25.91 22.53
C SER A 5 -36.27 -24.76 23.37
N SER A 6 -36.40 -24.89 24.70
CA SER A 6 -35.90 -23.93 25.67
C SER A 6 -34.37 -23.99 25.70
N GLY A 7 -33.74 -23.15 24.87
CA GLY A 7 -32.31 -22.87 24.93
C GLY A 7 -32.03 -21.98 26.13
N ASN A 8 -31.64 -22.58 27.26
CA ASN A 8 -31.19 -21.86 28.44
C ASN A 8 -29.95 -21.01 28.07
N PRO A 9 -29.91 -19.69 28.34
CA PRO A 9 -28.77 -18.86 27.95
C PRO A 9 -27.51 -19.33 28.71
N PRO A 10 -26.33 -19.36 28.04
CA PRO A 10 -25.09 -19.72 28.71
C PRO A 10 -24.83 -18.76 29.86
N SER A 11 -24.63 -19.31 31.06
CA SER A 11 -24.32 -18.54 32.27
C SER A 11 -23.15 -17.58 32.00
N ALA A 12 -23.22 -16.35 32.52
CA ALA A 12 -22.23 -15.30 32.29
C ALA A 12 -20.78 -15.77 32.56
N ASN A 13 -20.60 -16.68 33.51
CA ASN A 13 -19.31 -17.28 33.84
C ASN A 13 -18.73 -18.09 32.66
N VAL A 14 -19.55 -18.81 31.91
CA VAL A 14 -19.12 -19.59 30.74
C VAL A 14 -18.66 -18.68 29.60
N LEU A 15 -19.29 -17.51 29.44
CA LEU A 15 -18.88 -16.52 28.45
C LEU A 15 -17.55 -15.86 28.85
N LEU A 16 -17.38 -15.54 30.13
CA LEU A 16 -16.13 -14.99 30.66
C LEU A 16 -14.97 -15.97 30.46
N GLU A 17 -15.16 -17.25 30.76
CA GLU A 17 -14.15 -18.30 30.52
C GLU A 17 -13.78 -18.42 29.04
N LYS A 18 -14.77 -18.36 28.13
CA LYS A 18 -14.52 -18.39 26.68
C LYS A 18 -13.72 -17.17 26.21
N VAL A 19 -14.05 -15.98 26.71
CA VAL A 19 -13.32 -14.74 26.38
C VAL A 19 -11.91 -14.80 26.92
N LEU A 20 -11.72 -15.27 28.15
CA LEU A 20 -10.40 -15.45 28.76
C LEU A 20 -9.55 -16.44 27.98
N ALA A 21 -10.10 -17.59 27.60
CA ALA A 21 -9.42 -18.58 26.77
C ALA A 21 -9.05 -18.04 25.38
N SER A 22 -9.95 -17.27 24.76
CA SER A 22 -9.69 -16.63 23.47
C SER A 22 -8.55 -15.60 23.57
N ASN A 23 -8.55 -14.77 24.61
CA ASN A 23 -7.52 -13.76 24.83
C ASN A 23 -6.14 -14.41 25.06
N ASN A 24 -6.09 -15.49 25.84
CA ASN A 24 -4.85 -16.26 26.05
C ASN A 24 -4.32 -16.87 24.75
N ALA A 25 -5.20 -17.38 23.89
CA ALA A 25 -4.81 -17.91 22.58
C ALA A 25 -4.27 -16.81 21.64
N LEU A 26 -4.82 -15.60 21.72
CA LEU A 26 -4.32 -14.44 20.98
C LEU A 26 -2.94 -13.98 21.47
N LEU A 27 -2.72 -13.95 22.79
CA LEU A 27 -1.43 -13.61 23.38
C LEU A 27 -0.32 -14.58 22.94
N LEU A 28 -0.59 -15.89 22.94
CA LEU A 28 0.35 -16.90 22.44
C LEU A 28 0.68 -16.74 20.96
N ARG A 29 -0.30 -16.29 20.15
CA ARG A 29 -0.08 -16.02 18.72
C ARG A 29 0.79 -14.78 18.52
N LEU A 30 0.60 -13.73 19.32
CA LEU A 30 1.42 -12.53 19.27
C LEU A 30 2.88 -12.84 19.61
N ASP A 31 3.14 -13.57 20.69
CA ASP A 31 4.49 -13.97 21.09
C ASP A 31 5.21 -14.78 19.99
N ARG A 32 4.48 -15.69 19.34
CA ARG A 32 5.01 -16.46 18.20
C ARG A 32 5.32 -15.61 16.98
N LEU A 33 4.49 -14.59 16.69
CA LEU A 33 4.72 -13.65 15.60
C LEU A 33 5.89 -12.72 15.89
N GLU A 34 6.03 -12.25 17.13
CA GLU A 34 7.17 -11.45 17.58
C GLU A 34 8.47 -12.26 17.48
N GLY A 35 8.46 -13.53 17.90
CA GLY A 35 9.60 -14.43 17.73
C GLY A 35 9.94 -14.69 16.25
N ALA A 36 8.94 -14.84 15.38
CA ALA A 36 9.15 -14.99 13.94
C ALA A 36 9.74 -13.72 13.31
N LEU A 37 9.29 -12.54 13.74
CA LEU A 37 9.86 -11.25 13.32
C LEU A 37 11.29 -11.05 13.83
N ALA A 38 11.59 -11.41 15.08
CA ALA A 38 12.95 -11.38 15.62
C ALA A 38 13.88 -12.32 14.83
N LYS A 39 13.38 -13.48 14.42
CA LYS A 39 14.11 -14.43 13.58
C LYS A 39 14.36 -13.87 12.18
N LEU A 40 13.34 -13.31 11.52
CA LEU A 40 13.48 -12.67 10.20
C LEU A 40 14.43 -11.46 10.23
N THR A 41 14.38 -10.65 11.29
CA THR A 41 15.28 -9.51 11.46
C THR A 41 16.71 -9.95 11.75
N SER A 42 16.92 -11.06 12.46
CA SER A 42 18.24 -11.67 12.64
C SER A 42 18.78 -12.29 11.35
N GLU A 43 17.91 -12.84 10.50
CA GLU A 43 18.26 -13.44 9.20
C GLU A 43 18.59 -12.37 8.15
N VAL A 44 18.02 -11.17 8.28
CA VAL A 44 18.38 -9.96 7.50
C VAL A 44 19.64 -9.26 8.07
N ALA A 45 20.07 -9.59 9.29
CA ALA A 45 21.21 -8.97 9.97
C ALA A 45 22.51 -9.78 9.85
N GLY A 46 23.08 -9.84 8.64
CA GLY A 46 24.50 -10.13 8.44
C GLY A 46 24.98 -9.72 7.03
N PRO A 47 26.21 -9.20 6.84
CA PRO A 47 27.02 -8.34 7.71
C PRO A 47 26.68 -6.86 7.48
N ARG A 48 26.37 -6.15 8.56
CA ARG A 48 26.19 -4.69 8.54
C ARG A 48 27.57 -4.04 8.38
N LEU A 49 27.75 -3.26 7.32
CA LEU A 49 28.81 -2.24 7.25
C LEU A 49 28.78 -1.46 8.56
N SER A 50 29.89 -1.54 9.28
CA SER A 50 30.23 -0.70 10.41
C SER A 50 29.86 0.75 10.06
N ILE A 51 29.12 1.41 10.95
CA ILE A 51 28.97 2.85 10.93
C ILE A 51 30.24 3.40 11.59
N PRO A 52 31.25 3.95 10.87
CA PRO A 52 32.20 4.81 11.52
C PRO A 52 31.52 6.17 11.76
N ALA A 53 31.69 6.64 12.97
CA ALA A 53 31.31 7.96 13.41
C ALA A 53 31.81 9.07 12.46
N SER A 54 30.99 10.12 12.36
CA SER A 54 31.31 11.48 11.93
C SER A 54 32.01 11.64 10.57
N LYS A 55 31.22 11.97 9.54
CA LYS A 55 31.73 12.66 8.35
C LYS A 55 31.27 14.11 8.39
N SER A 56 32.26 14.99 8.47
CA SER A 56 32.16 16.43 8.62
C SER A 56 31.29 17.09 7.53
N THR A 57 30.68 18.22 7.90
CA THR A 57 29.75 19.05 7.11
C THR A 57 30.30 19.56 5.77
N SER A 58 31.58 19.33 5.49
CA SER A 58 32.25 19.63 4.21
C SER A 58 31.91 18.61 3.10
N GLU A 59 31.71 17.32 3.41
CA GLU A 59 31.43 16.30 2.37
C GLU A 59 30.00 16.40 1.83
N LEU A 60 29.04 16.79 2.67
CA LEU A 60 27.65 17.06 2.27
C LEU A 60 27.54 18.22 1.28
N LYS A 61 28.43 19.22 1.37
CA LYS A 61 28.47 20.34 0.42
C LYS A 61 29.13 19.96 -0.91
N SER A 62 30.16 19.11 -0.89
CA SER A 62 30.77 18.60 -2.13
C SER A 62 29.84 17.65 -2.87
N MET A 63 29.09 16.78 -2.18
CA MET A 63 28.08 15.93 -2.80
C MET A 63 26.93 16.74 -3.40
N LYS A 64 26.51 17.82 -2.71
CA LYS A 64 25.48 18.74 -3.22
C LYS A 64 25.94 19.47 -4.49
N ARG A 65 27.20 19.93 -4.54
CA ARG A 65 27.77 20.54 -5.75
C ARG A 65 27.89 19.55 -6.90
N GLN A 66 28.23 18.29 -6.63
CA GLN A 66 28.34 17.24 -7.65
C GLN A 66 26.96 16.82 -8.21
N ILE A 67 25.88 17.01 -7.45
CA ILE A 67 24.49 16.85 -7.91
C ILE A 67 24.07 18.06 -8.75
N ASP A 68 24.38 19.28 -8.31
CA ASP A 68 24.08 20.52 -9.06
C ASP A 68 24.82 20.57 -10.42
N ASP A 69 26.08 20.11 -10.50
CA ASP A 69 26.84 20.04 -11.76
C ASP A 69 26.27 18.99 -12.74
N LYS A 70 25.68 17.89 -12.23
CA LYS A 70 24.96 16.92 -13.08
C LYS A 70 23.61 17.44 -13.57
N VAL A 71 22.99 18.39 -12.86
CA VAL A 71 21.75 19.05 -13.27
C VAL A 71 22.01 20.14 -14.33
N ALA A 72 23.20 20.77 -14.31
CA ALA A 72 23.56 21.86 -15.21
C ALA A 72 23.96 21.45 -16.66
N HIS A 73 24.08 20.16 -16.97
CA HIS A 73 24.42 19.66 -18.31
C HIS A 73 23.27 18.95 -19.04
N LEU A 74 22.03 19.18 -18.62
CA LEU A 74 20.86 18.82 -19.42
C LEU A 74 20.70 19.86 -20.56
N PRO A 75 20.66 19.44 -21.83
CA PRO A 75 20.52 20.35 -22.95
C PRO A 75 19.17 21.08 -22.90
N ASP A 76 19.21 22.36 -23.27
CA ASP A 76 18.08 23.28 -23.27
C ASP A 76 16.81 22.75 -23.96
N ALA A 77 15.69 22.98 -23.28
CA ALA A 77 14.33 23.15 -23.81
C ALA A 77 13.81 22.13 -24.85
N LYS A 78 13.28 20.99 -24.37
CA LYS A 78 12.09 20.37 -25.00
C LYS A 78 11.28 19.47 -24.04
N LYS A 79 10.21 20.04 -23.47
CA LYS A 79 9.02 19.38 -22.85
C LYS A 79 9.29 18.05 -22.11
N THR A 80 9.72 18.12 -20.85
CA THR A 80 10.06 16.94 -20.06
C THR A 80 8.82 16.29 -19.39
N ARG A 81 8.46 15.13 -19.95
CA ARG A 81 7.80 13.92 -19.41
C ARG A 81 7.27 13.96 -17.97
N GLY A 82 6.00 13.55 -17.84
CA GLY A 82 5.16 13.62 -16.66
C GLY A 82 5.60 12.83 -15.42
N THR A 83 5.10 13.31 -14.29
CA THR A 83 5.14 12.77 -12.94
C THR A 83 4.93 11.25 -12.93
N SER A 84 5.93 10.50 -12.49
CA SER A 84 5.85 9.04 -12.39
C SER A 84 5.04 8.65 -11.15
N VAL A 85 3.72 8.49 -11.30
CA VAL A 85 2.80 8.07 -10.23
C VAL A 85 2.76 6.54 -10.14
N SER A 86 3.01 5.97 -8.95
CA SER A 86 2.90 4.52 -8.72
C SER A 86 1.45 4.03 -8.82
N LEU A 87 1.22 2.71 -8.89
CA LEU A 87 -0.15 2.20 -9.00
C LEU A 87 -0.94 2.44 -7.71
N HIS A 88 -0.36 2.18 -6.53
CA HIS A 88 -1.02 2.45 -5.26
C HIS A 88 -1.24 3.96 -5.04
N GLU A 89 -0.34 4.83 -5.50
CA GLU A 89 -0.53 6.28 -5.36
C GLU A 89 -1.70 6.78 -6.22
N ALA A 90 -1.92 6.18 -7.40
CA ALA A 90 -3.09 6.45 -8.22
C ALA A 90 -4.38 5.96 -7.55
N TRP A 91 -4.33 4.80 -6.89
CA TRP A 91 -5.44 4.27 -6.07
C TRP A 91 -5.77 5.20 -4.91
N ASP A 92 -4.75 5.56 -4.13
CA ASP A 92 -4.84 6.42 -2.97
C ASP A 92 -5.42 7.79 -3.34
N LYS A 93 -4.88 8.43 -4.38
CA LYS A 93 -5.42 9.70 -4.88
C LYS A 93 -6.86 9.55 -5.39
N TRP A 94 -7.21 8.42 -5.99
CA TRP A 94 -8.56 8.22 -6.49
C TRP A 94 -9.63 8.27 -5.38
N PHE A 95 -9.31 7.71 -4.22
CA PHE A 95 -10.24 7.55 -3.10
C PHE A 95 -10.06 8.56 -1.96
N MET A 96 -8.85 9.07 -1.75
CA MET A 96 -8.49 9.94 -0.62
C MET A 96 -8.24 11.39 -0.99
N SER A 97 -8.27 11.77 -2.28
CA SER A 97 -8.17 13.20 -2.62
C SER A 97 -9.38 13.97 -2.09
N ALA A 98 -9.20 15.25 -1.79
CA ALA A 98 -10.28 16.15 -1.39
C ALA A 98 -10.44 17.27 -2.44
N PRO A 99 -11.50 17.28 -3.26
CA PRO A 99 -12.54 16.25 -3.43
C PRO A 99 -11.99 14.95 -4.03
N PRO A 100 -12.66 13.79 -3.85
CA PRO A 100 -12.23 12.53 -4.46
C PRO A 100 -12.11 12.68 -5.97
N MET A 101 -11.10 12.06 -6.57
CA MET A 101 -10.73 12.33 -7.95
C MET A 101 -11.84 11.94 -8.93
N TYR A 102 -12.63 10.93 -8.60
CA TYR A 102 -13.84 10.56 -9.34
C TYR A 102 -14.90 11.67 -9.30
N ALA A 103 -15.07 12.34 -8.16
CA ALA A 103 -16.04 13.40 -7.92
C ALA A 103 -15.57 14.79 -8.35
N SER A 104 -14.27 15.01 -8.52
CA SER A 104 -13.73 16.29 -8.98
C SER A 104 -14.23 16.64 -10.38
N LYS A 105 -14.82 17.84 -10.50
CA LYS A 105 -15.17 18.50 -11.77
C LYS A 105 -14.24 19.69 -11.97
N GLY A 106 -13.10 19.46 -12.63
CA GLY A 106 -12.23 20.53 -13.13
C GLY A 106 -10.96 20.84 -12.33
N THR A 107 -10.72 20.22 -11.17
CA THR A 107 -9.45 20.44 -10.43
C THR A 107 -8.32 19.53 -10.87
N VAL A 108 -8.63 18.41 -11.52
CA VAL A 108 -7.64 17.44 -11.99
C VAL A 108 -7.65 17.40 -13.52
N ASP A 109 -6.45 17.42 -14.11
CA ASP A 109 -6.26 17.28 -15.54
C ASP A 109 -7.02 16.05 -16.09
N ARG A 110 -7.70 16.24 -17.23
CA ARG A 110 -8.57 15.22 -17.83
C ARG A 110 -7.79 13.96 -18.21
N GLN A 111 -6.58 14.12 -18.72
CA GLN A 111 -5.72 12.99 -19.09
C GLN A 111 -5.30 12.21 -17.85
N THR A 112 -4.85 12.91 -16.81
CA THR A 112 -4.48 12.32 -15.51
C THR A 112 -5.67 11.58 -14.87
N LYS A 113 -6.88 12.16 -14.97
CA LYS A 113 -8.12 11.52 -14.52
C LYS A 113 -8.44 10.24 -15.28
N ALA A 114 -8.32 10.25 -16.61
CA ALA A 114 -8.56 9.07 -17.44
C ALA A 114 -7.52 7.97 -17.18
N GLN A 115 -6.24 8.31 -17.05
CA GLN A 115 -5.17 7.35 -16.77
C GLN A 115 -5.33 6.71 -15.40
N SER A 116 -5.60 7.50 -14.37
CA SER A 116 -5.82 6.97 -13.02
C SER A 116 -7.09 6.12 -12.96
N ARG A 117 -8.17 6.51 -13.66
CA ARG A 117 -9.37 5.68 -13.79
C ARG A 117 -9.06 4.31 -14.39
N ALA A 118 -8.26 4.28 -15.47
CA ALA A 118 -7.88 3.04 -16.14
C ALA A 118 -7.05 2.13 -15.22
N ILE A 119 -6.07 2.68 -14.50
CA ILE A 119 -5.28 1.91 -13.52
C ILE A 119 -6.12 1.42 -12.35
N VAL A 120 -6.99 2.25 -11.78
CA VAL A 120 -7.89 1.84 -10.70
C VAL A 120 -8.82 0.70 -11.17
N ALA A 121 -9.38 0.81 -12.37
CA ALA A 121 -10.20 -0.26 -12.95
C ALA A 121 -9.40 -1.56 -13.13
N PHE A 122 -8.16 -1.47 -13.61
CA PHE A 122 -7.26 -2.61 -13.74
C PHE A 122 -6.93 -3.25 -12.37
N MET A 123 -6.56 -2.45 -11.37
CA MET A 123 -6.28 -2.93 -10.01
C MET A 123 -7.48 -3.65 -9.39
N ARG A 124 -8.70 -3.16 -9.64
CA ARG A 124 -9.95 -3.80 -9.17
C ARG A 124 -10.20 -5.19 -9.75
N LEU A 125 -9.51 -5.60 -10.81
CA LEU A 125 -9.62 -6.96 -11.34
C LEU A 125 -8.93 -8.00 -10.44
N PHE A 126 -8.00 -7.57 -9.58
CA PHE A 126 -7.21 -8.46 -8.72
C PHE A 126 -7.78 -8.61 -7.31
N VAL A 127 -9.06 -8.31 -7.13
CA VAL A 127 -9.75 -8.44 -5.85
C VAL A 127 -10.04 -9.91 -5.58
N ASN A 128 -9.87 -10.35 -4.33
CA ASN A 128 -10.23 -11.71 -3.92
C ASN A 128 -11.74 -11.92 -4.04
N ASP A 129 -12.18 -13.18 -4.05
CA ASP A 129 -13.61 -13.54 -4.08
C ASP A 129 -14.41 -12.90 -2.92
N ASN A 130 -13.75 -12.60 -1.80
CA ASN A 130 -14.34 -11.91 -0.65
C ASN A 130 -14.56 -10.40 -0.86
N GLY A 131 -14.09 -9.82 -1.96
CA GLY A 131 -14.22 -8.38 -2.22
C GLY A 131 -13.32 -7.51 -1.34
N TYR A 132 -13.55 -6.20 -1.42
CA TYR A 132 -13.13 -5.23 -0.42
C TYR A 132 -14.27 -4.22 -0.23
N VAL A 133 -14.40 -3.64 0.97
CA VAL A 133 -15.40 -2.59 1.26
C VAL A 133 -14.65 -1.33 1.65
N LEU A 134 -14.83 -0.26 0.87
CA LEU A 134 -14.33 1.08 1.18
C LEU A 134 -15.50 1.94 1.61
N ASP A 135 -15.69 2.06 2.92
CA ASP A 135 -16.73 2.92 3.52
C ASP A 135 -16.08 4.22 4.05
N PRO A 136 -16.36 5.38 3.41
CA PRO A 136 -15.83 6.68 3.84
C PRO A 136 -16.23 7.10 5.25
N SER A 137 -17.25 6.46 5.84
CA SER A 137 -17.70 6.73 7.21
C SER A 137 -16.89 5.98 8.28
N GLN A 138 -16.04 5.02 7.90
CA GLN A 138 -15.17 4.31 8.84
C GLN A 138 -14.00 5.17 9.28
N ILE A 139 -13.66 5.10 10.57
CA ILE A 139 -12.47 5.77 11.15
C ILE A 139 -11.20 5.30 10.42
N ASP A 140 -11.16 4.02 10.07
CA ASP A 140 -10.01 3.40 9.42
C ASP A 140 -10.03 3.49 7.88
N TYR A 141 -10.95 4.26 7.28
CA TYR A 141 -11.09 4.37 5.81
C TYR A 141 -9.74 4.61 5.11
N ARG A 142 -8.96 5.56 5.63
CA ARG A 142 -7.66 5.92 5.04
C ARG A 142 -6.70 4.73 5.05
N SER A 143 -6.60 4.04 6.18
CA SER A 143 -5.75 2.87 6.36
C SER A 143 -6.20 1.72 5.46
N THR A 144 -7.50 1.46 5.38
CA THR A 144 -8.08 0.42 4.51
C THR A 144 -7.83 0.72 3.04
N VAL A 145 -7.98 1.98 2.59
CA VAL A 145 -7.68 2.36 1.20
C VAL A 145 -6.21 2.08 0.86
N MET A 146 -5.28 2.45 1.75
CA MET A 146 -3.84 2.24 1.55
C MET A 146 -3.47 0.75 1.53
N GLU A 147 -3.98 -0.03 2.48
CA GLU A 147 -3.71 -1.48 2.56
C GLU A 147 -4.22 -2.21 1.32
N VAL A 148 -5.46 -1.92 0.91
CA VAL A 148 -6.05 -2.49 -0.31
C VAL A 148 -5.25 -2.04 -1.54
N GLY A 149 -4.84 -0.77 -1.61
CA GLY A 149 -4.03 -0.24 -2.72
C GLY A 149 -2.71 -0.99 -2.90
N LEU A 150 -1.97 -1.22 -1.81
CA LEU A 150 -0.70 -1.96 -1.83
C LEU A 150 -0.90 -3.44 -2.18
N LEU A 151 -1.93 -4.08 -1.62
CA LEU A 151 -2.26 -5.47 -1.92
C LEU A 151 -2.58 -5.66 -3.41
N LEU A 152 -3.41 -4.78 -3.97
CA LEU A 152 -3.79 -4.82 -5.37
C LEU A 152 -2.62 -4.49 -6.29
N GLU A 153 -1.74 -3.55 -5.92
CA GLU A 153 -0.52 -3.26 -6.69
C GLU A 153 0.41 -4.48 -6.76
N SER A 154 0.62 -5.17 -5.64
CA SER A 154 1.43 -6.39 -5.61
C SER A 154 0.91 -7.44 -6.61
N ARG A 155 -0.41 -7.65 -6.65
CA ARG A 155 -1.05 -8.61 -7.57
C ARG A 155 -1.02 -8.13 -9.02
N ALA A 156 -1.31 -6.86 -9.25
CA ALA A 156 -1.30 -6.25 -10.58
C ALA A 156 0.10 -6.30 -11.20
N THR A 157 1.15 -6.00 -10.42
CA THR A 157 2.53 -6.08 -10.89
C THR A 157 2.99 -7.53 -11.08
N ALA A 158 2.55 -8.47 -10.24
CA ALA A 158 2.79 -9.89 -10.46
C ALA A 158 2.18 -10.37 -11.78
N PHE A 159 0.96 -9.95 -12.10
CA PHE A 159 0.33 -10.21 -13.39
C PHE A 159 1.12 -9.59 -14.54
N LEU A 160 1.50 -8.31 -14.47
CA LEU A 160 2.27 -7.68 -15.55
C LEU A 160 3.60 -8.41 -15.83
N ARG A 161 4.25 -8.98 -14.80
CA ARG A 161 5.46 -9.78 -14.98
C ARG A 161 5.21 -11.07 -15.75
N THR A 162 4.06 -11.72 -15.61
CA THR A 162 3.74 -12.92 -16.40
C THR A 162 3.61 -12.61 -17.90
N PHE A 163 3.31 -11.35 -18.25
CA PHE A 163 3.29 -10.86 -19.63
C PHE A 163 4.60 -10.19 -20.06
N GLY A 164 5.68 -10.33 -19.28
CA GLY A 164 7.01 -9.79 -19.62
C GLY A 164 7.20 -8.29 -19.32
N SER A 165 6.34 -7.67 -18.52
CA SER A 165 6.44 -6.26 -18.14
C SER A 165 6.75 -6.10 -16.64
N THR A 166 7.74 -5.26 -16.32
CA THR A 166 8.09 -4.90 -14.92
C THR A 166 7.51 -3.54 -14.51
N ALA A 167 6.46 -3.08 -15.19
CA ALA A 167 5.89 -1.76 -14.96
C ALA A 167 5.24 -1.64 -13.57
N ASN A 168 5.68 -0.64 -12.80
CA ASN A 168 5.19 -0.27 -11.47
C ASN A 168 4.69 1.19 -11.39
N VAL A 169 4.51 1.84 -12.54
CA VAL A 169 4.07 3.23 -12.67
C VAL A 169 2.91 3.26 -13.65
N VAL A 170 1.94 4.16 -13.42
CA VAL A 170 0.71 4.31 -14.21
C VAL A 170 0.96 4.32 -15.72
N GLY A 171 1.88 5.17 -16.20
CA GLY A 171 2.14 5.33 -17.63
C GLY A 171 2.65 4.04 -18.30
N PRO A 172 3.78 3.46 -17.84
CA PRO A 172 4.29 2.19 -18.33
C PRO A 172 3.30 1.03 -18.16
N ALA A 173 2.55 0.98 -17.05
CA ALA A 173 1.55 -0.07 -16.83
C ALA A 173 0.43 0.01 -17.88
N LEU A 174 -0.10 1.20 -18.14
CA LEU A 174 -1.09 1.40 -19.20
C LEU A 174 -0.56 1.08 -20.60
N LYS A 175 0.74 1.26 -20.85
CA LYS A 175 1.36 0.86 -22.12
C LYS A 175 1.46 -0.65 -22.25
N ALA A 176 1.73 -1.37 -21.17
CA ALA A 176 1.78 -2.83 -21.15
C ALA A 176 0.39 -3.49 -21.29
N LEU A 177 -0.69 -2.75 -21.02
CA LEU A 177 -2.08 -3.20 -21.16
C LEU A 177 -2.68 -2.95 -22.56
N ARG A 178 -1.94 -2.33 -23.47
CA ARG A 178 -2.37 -2.06 -24.85
C ARG A 178 -1.75 -3.06 -25.82
#